data_AF-A0A9X8HBL4-F1
#
_entry.id   AF-A0A9X8HBL4-F1
#
_cell.length_a   1.000
_cell.length_b   1.000
_cell.length_c   1.000
_cell.angle_alpha   90.00
_cell.angle_beta   90.00
_cell.angle_gamma   90.00
#
_symmetry.space_group_name_H-M   'P 1'
#
loop_
_entity.id
_entity.type
_entity.pdbx_description
1 polymer ?
#
loop_
_entity_poly.entity_id
_entity_poly.type
_entity_poly.pdbx_seq_one_letter_code
_entity_poly.pdbx_strand_id
1 'polypeptide(L)'
;MSNELSRGHKTHWPFKVTPGSGDKPQITVEFKGETKTFQPEEISSMVLIKMKEVSEAFIGSAVNNAVITVPAYFNDSQRQATKDAGAIAGLNVLRIINEPTAA
;
A
#
# COMPACT_ATOMS: atom_id res chain seq x y z
N MET A 1 -24.14 5.18 5.48
CA MET A 1 -23.22 4.33 6.28
C MET A 1 -21.76 4.37 5.81
N SER A 2 -21.40 5.13 4.77
CA SER A 2 -20.02 5.16 4.23
C SER A 2 -19.14 6.31 4.76
N ASN A 3 -19.65 7.20 5.62
CA ASN A 3 -18.99 8.48 5.96
C ASN A 3 -18.40 8.58 7.38
N GLU A 4 -18.60 7.59 8.26
CA GLU A 4 -18.15 7.67 9.67
C GLU A 4 -16.78 7.03 9.93
N LEU A 5 -16.43 5.94 9.23
CA LEU A 5 -15.14 5.25 9.43
C LEU A 5 -13.92 6.08 8.98
N SER A 6 -14.11 7.03 8.06
CA SER A 6 -13.03 7.89 7.54
C SER A 6 -12.68 9.05 8.47
N ARG A 7 -13.58 9.46 9.37
CA ARG A 7 -13.38 10.65 10.23
C ARG A 7 -12.66 10.37 11.55
N GLY A 8 -12.88 9.21 12.17
CA GLY A 8 -12.33 8.90 13.50
C GLY A 8 -10.82 8.62 13.55
N HIS A 9 -10.23 8.16 12.44
CA HIS A 9 -8.81 7.81 12.40
C HIS A 9 -7.91 9.00 12.02
N LYS A 10 -8.41 9.90 11.15
CA LYS A 10 -7.66 11.06 10.65
C LYS A 10 -7.22 12.01 11.77
N THR A 11 -7.98 12.10 12.86
CA THR A 11 -7.67 12.95 14.01
C THR A 11 -6.47 12.48 14.83
N HIS A 12 -6.01 11.25 14.63
CA HIS A 12 -4.90 10.66 15.38
C HIS A 12 -3.59 10.58 14.56
N TRP A 13 -3.60 11.03 13.31
CA TRP A 13 -2.43 10.95 12.44
C TRP A 13 -1.67 12.28 12.41
N PRO A 14 -0.33 12.25 12.52
CA PRO A 14 0.49 13.46 12.46
C PRO A 14 0.68 13.97 11.02
N PHE A 15 0.18 13.26 10.01
CA PHE A 15 0.30 13.59 8.60
C PHE A 15 -1.05 13.99 7.98
N LYS A 16 -0.98 14.83 6.94
CA LYS A 16 -2.18 15.37 6.29
C LYS A 16 -2.78 14.35 5.32
N VAL A 17 -4.10 14.17 5.40
CA VAL A 17 -4.87 13.36 4.46
C VAL A 17 -5.90 14.23 3.74
N THR A 18 -5.78 14.35 2.42
CA THR A 18 -6.68 15.12 1.56
C THR A 18 -7.57 14.21 0.71
N PRO A 19 -8.79 14.63 0.34
CA PRO A 19 -9.56 13.92 -0.67
C PRO A 19 -8.94 14.14 -2.06
N GLY A 20 -8.74 13.05 -2.80
CA GLY A 20 -8.35 13.04 -4.21
C GLY A 20 -9.53 12.73 -5.13
N SER A 21 -9.24 12.40 -6.39
CA SER A 21 -10.27 12.07 -7.39
C SER A 21 -11.19 10.93 -6.91
N GLY A 22 -12.50 11.17 -6.95
CA GLY A 22 -13.52 10.21 -6.49
C GLY A 22 -13.49 9.95 -4.99
N ASP A 23 -13.13 10.95 -4.18
CA ASP A 23 -13.01 10.88 -2.71
C ASP A 23 -11.99 9.85 -2.20
N LYS A 24 -11.09 9.37 -3.06
CA LYS A 24 -9.97 8.52 -2.64
C LYS A 24 -9.03 9.31 -1.72
N PRO A 25 -8.68 8.79 -0.53
CA PRO A 25 -7.80 9.50 0.38
C PRO A 25 -6.38 9.57 -0.21
N GLN A 26 -5.76 10.73 -0.12
CA GLN A 26 -4.36 10.96 -0.49
C GLN A 26 -3.58 11.45 0.72
N ILE A 27 -2.32 11.04 0.82
CA ILE A 27 -1.39 11.42 1.88
C ILE A 27 -0.51 12.56 1.35
N THR A 28 -0.53 13.71 2.02
CA THR A 28 0.29 14.86 1.65
C THR A 28 1.40 15.09 2.68
N VAL A 29 2.64 15.17 2.20
CA VAL A 29 3.84 15.37 3.03
C VAL A 29 4.77 16.40 2.39
N GLU A 30 5.57 17.08 3.21
CA GLU A 30 6.71 17.85 2.73
C GLU A 30 7.91 16.92 2.54
N PHE A 31 8.47 16.90 1.33
CA PHE A 31 9.65 16.10 1.03
C PHE A 31 10.64 16.92 0.22
N LYS A 32 11.83 17.14 0.78
CA LYS A 32 12.91 17.95 0.19
C LYS A 32 12.48 19.39 -0.15
N GLY A 33 11.60 19.97 0.67
CA GLY A 33 11.09 21.34 0.48
C GLY A 33 9.97 21.48 -0.55
N GLU A 34 9.45 20.35 -1.05
CA GLU A 34 8.30 20.31 -1.94
C GLU A 34 7.14 19.55 -1.28
N THR A 35 5.93 20.09 -1.41
CA THR A 35 4.71 19.36 -1.07
C THR A 35 4.49 18.23 -2.07
N LYS A 36 4.49 16.98 -1.60
CA LYS A 36 4.16 15.79 -2.39
C LYS A 36 2.88 15.14 -1.89
N THR A 37 2.12 14.60 -2.83
CA THR A 37 0.86 13.90 -2.55
C THR A 37 0.93 12.50 -3.13
N PHE A 38 0.57 11.51 -2.33
CA PHE A 38 0.66 10.10 -2.66
C PHE A 38 -0.67 9.39 -2.43
N GLN A 39 -0.99 8.43 -3.28
CA GLN A 39 -2.04 7.46 -3.03
C GLN A 39 -1.58 6.40 -2.01
N PRO A 40 -2.50 5.75 -1.29
CA PRO A 40 -2.16 4.69 -0.33
C PRO A 40 -1.35 3.54 -0.95
N GLU A 41 -1.66 3.17 -2.20
CA GLU A 41 -0.95 2.14 -2.96
C GLU A 41 0.50 2.56 -3.28
N GLU A 42 0.78 3.85 -3.50
CA GLU A 42 2.14 4.35 -3.73
C GLU A 42 2.96 4.30 -2.44
N ILE A 43 2.38 4.64 -1.29
CA ILE A 43 3.07 4.48 0.00
C ILE A 43 3.33 3.00 0.30
N SER A 44 2.35 2.14 0.04
CA SER A 44 2.48 0.70 0.22
C SER A 44 3.55 0.11 -0.70
N SER A 45 3.69 0.62 -1.92
CA SER A 45 4.74 0.17 -2.85
C SER A 45 6.14 0.51 -2.34
N MET A 46 6.33 1.64 -1.65
CA MET A 46 7.62 1.97 -1.01
C MET A 46 8.04 0.93 0.04
N VAL A 47 7.07 0.43 0.83
CA VAL A 47 7.33 -0.66 1.79
C VAL A 47 7.68 -1.96 1.05
N LEU A 48 6.93 -2.29 -0.01
CA LEU A 48 7.18 -3.49 -0.82
C LEU A 48 8.53 -3.44 -1.55
N ILE A 49 8.94 -2.28 -2.07
CA ILE A 49 10.29 -2.06 -2.62
C ILE A 49 11.32 -2.38 -1.55
N LYS A 50 11.12 -1.90 -0.31
CA LYS A 50 12.07 -2.20 0.76
C LYS A 50 12.16 -3.69 1.08
N MET A 51 11.03 -4.41 1.07
CA MET A 51 11.00 -5.86 1.28
C MET A 51 11.62 -6.65 0.12
N LYS A 52 11.45 -6.17 -1.10
CA LYS A 52 12.16 -6.70 -2.28
C LYS A 52 13.68 -6.53 -2.12
N GLU A 53 14.17 -5.33 -1.80
CA GLU A 53 15.60 -5.07 -1.58
C GLU A 53 16.20 -5.97 -0.49
N VAL A 54 15.50 -6.15 0.64
CA VAL A 54 15.95 -7.04 1.72
C VAL A 54 16.07 -8.49 1.23
N SER A 55 15.09 -8.95 0.45
CA SER A 55 15.09 -10.31 -0.10
C SER A 55 16.20 -10.50 -1.14
N GLU A 56 16.40 -9.51 -2.03
CA GLU A 56 17.45 -9.52 -3.05
C GLU A 56 18.85 -9.51 -2.41
N ALA A 57 19.05 -8.71 -1.35
CA ALA A 57 20.31 -8.68 -0.61
C ALA A 57 20.61 -10.02 0.08
N PHE A 58 19.58 -10.72 0.56
CA PHE A 58 19.73 -12.04 1.18
C PHE A 58 20.02 -13.16 0.16
N ILE A 59 19.29 -13.17 -0.97
CA ILE A 59 19.39 -14.22 -2.00
C ILE A 59 20.59 -13.99 -2.93
N GLY A 60 20.99 -12.72 -3.15
CA GLY A 60 22.04 -12.33 -4.10
C GLY A 60 21.58 -12.26 -5.56
N SER A 61 20.26 -12.26 -5.81
CA SER A 61 19.69 -12.17 -7.16
C SER A 61 18.37 -11.42 -7.16
N ALA A 62 17.93 -10.95 -8.34
CA ALA A 62 16.67 -10.22 -8.50
C ALA A 62 15.44 -11.04 -8.08
N VAL A 63 14.52 -10.39 -7.36
CA VAL A 63 13.25 -10.97 -6.90
C VAL A 63 12.11 -10.35 -7.69
N ASN A 64 11.52 -11.15 -8.59
CA ASN A 64 10.51 -10.66 -9.54
C ASN A 64 9.09 -11.09 -9.21
N ASN A 65 8.89 -12.22 -8.52
CA ASN A 65 7.56 -12.79 -8.27
C ASN A 65 7.24 -12.75 -6.78
N ALA A 66 5.99 -12.43 -6.44
CA ALA A 66 5.55 -12.39 -5.04
C ALA A 66 4.10 -12.88 -4.86
N VAL A 67 3.83 -13.43 -3.68
CA VAL A 67 2.48 -13.61 -3.13
C VAL A 67 2.36 -12.66 -1.95
N ILE A 68 1.29 -11.87 -1.91
CA ILE A 68 1.09 -10.84 -0.88
C ILE A 68 -0.16 -11.20 -0.06
N THR A 69 -0.05 -11.11 1.26
CA THR A 69 -1.15 -11.35 2.19
C THR A 69 -1.99 -10.10 2.39
N VAL A 70 -3.29 -10.27 2.65
CA VAL A 70 -4.21 -9.21 3.07
C VAL A 70 -5.15 -9.71 4.18
N PRO A 71 -5.75 -8.83 4.99
CA PRO A 71 -6.76 -9.22 5.95
C PRO A 71 -7.95 -9.91 5.26
N ALA A 72 -8.53 -10.92 5.91
CA ALA A 72 -9.63 -11.71 5.31
C ALA A 72 -10.87 -10.85 4.96
N TYR A 73 -11.08 -9.75 5.69
CA TYR A 73 -12.19 -8.82 5.50
C TYR A 73 -11.95 -7.76 4.41
N PHE A 74 -10.80 -7.76 3.72
CA PHE A 74 -10.57 -6.85 2.60
C PHE A 74 -11.53 -7.15 1.45
N ASN A 75 -12.20 -6.09 0.98
CA ASN A 75 -13.02 -6.14 -0.23
C ASN A 75 -12.15 -6.12 -1.51
N ASP A 76 -12.78 -6.31 -2.66
CA ASP A 76 -12.09 -6.41 -3.95
C ASP A 76 -11.27 -5.15 -4.30
N SER A 77 -11.79 -3.96 -3.97
CA SER A 77 -11.09 -2.69 -4.22
C SER A 77 -9.81 -2.58 -3.39
N GLN A 78 -9.86 -2.97 -2.11
CA GLN A 78 -8.69 -2.97 -1.24
C GLN A 78 -7.67 -4.03 -1.68
N ARG A 79 -8.13 -5.22 -2.09
CA ARG A 79 -7.27 -6.27 -2.68
C ARG A 79 -6.59 -5.79 -3.95
N GLN A 80 -7.32 -5.10 -4.81
CA GLN A 80 -6.78 -4.54 -6.04
C GLN A 80 -5.73 -3.46 -5.73
N ALA A 81 -6.01 -2.55 -4.79
CA ALA A 81 -5.04 -1.53 -4.37
C ALA A 81 -3.73 -2.14 -3.82
N THR A 82 -3.80 -3.24 -3.06
CA THR A 82 -2.60 -3.98 -2.61
C THR A 82 -1.86 -4.63 -3.78
N LYS A 83 -2.58 -5.17 -4.76
CA LYS A 83 -1.98 -5.72 -5.99
C LYS A 83 -1.29 -4.63 -6.82
N ASP A 84 -1.92 -3.47 -6.94
CA ASP A 84 -1.38 -2.30 -7.65
C ASP A 84 -0.11 -1.79 -6.96
N ALA A 85 -0.09 -1.76 -5.62
CA ALA A 85 1.12 -1.45 -4.86
C ALA A 85 2.27 -2.42 -5.19
N GLY A 86 1.99 -3.72 -5.31
CA GLY A 86 2.97 -4.71 -5.75
C GLY A 86 3.47 -4.48 -7.18
N ALA A 87 2.58 -4.12 -8.10
CA ALA A 87 2.97 -3.77 -9.47
C ALA A 87 3.85 -2.51 -9.52
N ILE A 88 3.52 -1.45 -8.77
CA ILE A 88 4.33 -0.23 -8.65
C ILE A 88 5.72 -0.56 -8.06
N ALA A 89 5.80 -1.53 -7.15
CA ALA A 89 7.07 -2.02 -6.59
C ALA A 89 7.90 -2.86 -7.56
N GLY A 90 7.44 -3.10 -8.79
CA GLY A 90 8.11 -3.94 -9.77
C GLY A 90 8.08 -5.43 -9.40
N LEU A 91 7.01 -5.88 -8.74
CA LEU A 91 6.73 -7.28 -8.44
C LEU A 91 5.61 -7.80 -9.34
N ASN A 92 5.81 -8.99 -9.91
CA ASN A 92 4.74 -9.79 -10.48
C ASN A 92 3.97 -10.48 -9.34
N VAL A 93 2.81 -9.92 -9.00
CA VAL A 93 1.95 -10.44 -7.93
C VAL A 93 1.17 -11.65 -8.43
N LEU A 94 1.67 -12.84 -8.09
CA LEU A 94 1.09 -14.12 -8.51
C LEU A 94 -0.28 -14.36 -7.86
N ARG A 95 -0.43 -13.96 -6.60
CA ARG A 95 -1.68 -14.11 -5.85
C ARG A 95 -1.74 -13.13 -4.70
N ILE A 96 -2.95 -12.64 -4.42
CA ILE A 96 -3.32 -12.05 -3.13
C ILE A 96 -4.00 -13.14 -2.31
N ILE A 97 -3.48 -13.44 -1.12
CA ILE A 97 -4.02 -14.47 -0.22
C ILE A 97 -4.49 -13.86 1.10
N ASN A 98 -5.41 -14.54 1.78
CA ASN A 98 -5.84 -14.11 3.11
C ASN A 98 -4.75 -14.45 4.13
N GLU A 99 -4.45 -13.53 5.04
CA GLU A 99 -3.55 -13.77 6.19
C GLU A 99 -3.86 -15.06 6.96
N PRO A 100 -5.11 -15.37 7.37
CA PRO A 100 -5.41 -16.63 8.06
C PRO A 100 -5.26 -17.88 7.18
N THR A 101 -5.13 -17.74 5.85
CA THR A 101 -4.81 -18.85 4.96
C THR A 101 -3.29 -19.06 4.82
N ALA A 102 -2.50 -18.04 5.16
CA ALA A 102 -1.05 -18.07 5.09
C ALA A 102 -0.36 -18.54 6.39
N ALA A 103 -1.00 -18.32 7.55
CA ALA A 103 -0.53 -18.74 8.89
C ALA A 103 -0.76 -20.24 9.13
#